data_AF-A0A3L7E2I7-F1
#
_entry.id   AF-A0A3L7E2I7-F1
#
_cell.length_a   1.000
_cell.length_b   1.000
_cell.length_c   1.000
_cell.angle_alpha   90.00
_cell.angle_beta   90.00
_cell.angle_gamma   90.00
#
_symmetry.space_group_name_H-M   'P 1'
#
loop_
_entity.id
_entity.type
_entity.pdbx_description
1 polymer ?
#
loop_
_entity_poly.entity_id
_entity_poly.type
_entity_poly.pdbx_seq_one_letter_code
_entity_poly.pdbx_strand_id
1 'polypeptide(L)'
;MNSKHSYAGILLLATTILAGSVHVHAGQASATGIVHSVERAWVTVDGDVSGEHALWKIVLDGPIEAHEPGRGLLQGHQIRVIFPPAFDLAAIDPAYPVADIPTPFPPVPPLPDQPCVPTNFQCTSGVILQGWPEHPFFPPVVFHLVSVDQTDNAFVFTAVQDILPDPPLNPGIKELFILLNGVRNPAPGQYRLRVEAQTGPGGSWETGSALMHVLPSARPSINATAVFVKAQAGLLTGTPACGPGTLPPNPDNPVWQVTGPGELAPYVWTFLVWGADEEPITDLDIYWHSDTHARLVRGHKTVGQLNIDAPVGAEGFEIAVNPLACDTYLPAAPVIGGTPGIGPQPAGRLDLHFRAGDMAGRYTTTLRMNNGNSVQMVVVAE
;
A
#
# COMPACT_ATOMS: atom_id res chain seq x y z
N MET A 1 -10.21 37.34 60.11
CA MET A 1 -11.09 36.21 60.41
C MET A 1 -11.85 35.82 59.15
N ASN A 2 -11.75 34.54 58.81
CA ASN A 2 -12.47 33.75 57.81
C ASN A 2 -12.17 33.95 56.31
N SER A 3 -11.58 32.88 55.79
CA SER A 3 -11.20 32.56 54.43
C SER A 3 -12.40 32.19 53.56
N LYS A 4 -12.24 32.39 52.25
CA LYS A 4 -12.81 31.53 51.21
C LYS A 4 -11.75 31.25 50.16
N HIS A 5 -11.45 29.96 50.00
CA HIS A 5 -10.69 29.41 48.87
C HIS A 5 -11.56 29.43 47.61
N SER A 6 -10.94 29.57 46.42
CA SER A 6 -10.84 28.47 45.44
C SER A 6 -10.18 28.92 44.14
N TYR A 7 -9.40 27.98 43.61
CA TYR A 7 -8.55 28.04 42.44
C TYR A 7 -9.30 28.27 41.12
N ALA A 8 -8.75 29.11 40.25
CA ALA A 8 -8.86 29.04 38.79
C ALA A 8 -7.48 29.51 38.27
N GLY A 9 -6.70 28.74 37.54
CA GLY A 9 -7.09 27.81 36.48
C GLY A 9 -6.54 28.40 35.17
N ILE A 10 -5.31 28.02 34.89
CA ILE A 10 -4.47 28.28 33.70
C ILE A 10 -5.29 28.56 32.42
N LEU A 11 -5.08 29.73 31.81
CA LEU A 11 -5.69 30.09 30.52
C LEU A 11 -4.67 29.98 29.38
N LEU A 12 -5.02 29.03 28.51
CA LEU A 12 -4.67 28.71 27.14
C LEU A 12 -3.64 29.53 26.33
N LEU A 13 -2.81 28.73 25.67
CA LEU A 13 -1.96 28.97 24.51
C LEU A 13 -2.60 29.87 23.44
N ALA A 14 -1.83 30.87 23.01
CA ALA A 14 -2.02 31.54 21.73
C ALA A 14 -1.38 30.70 20.61
N THR A 15 -2.24 30.35 19.66
CA THR A 15 -2.03 29.73 18.35
C THR A 15 -1.13 30.56 17.43
N THR A 16 -0.03 29.97 16.97
CA THR A 16 0.49 30.18 15.60
C THR A 16 1.46 29.03 15.25
N ILE A 17 1.00 28.04 14.50
CA ILE A 17 1.88 27.14 13.74
C ILE A 17 1.43 27.21 12.28
N LEU A 18 2.42 27.54 11.45
CA LEU A 18 2.34 27.70 10.01
C LEU A 18 1.69 26.49 9.33
N ALA A 19 0.89 26.81 8.30
CA ALA A 19 0.65 25.95 7.17
C ALA A 19 1.98 25.43 6.61
N GLY A 20 2.11 24.11 6.63
CA GLY A 20 3.21 23.38 6.04
C GLY A 20 2.74 21.96 5.82
N SER A 21 2.20 21.68 4.64
CA SER A 21 2.23 20.33 4.08
C SER A 21 3.67 20.05 3.66
N VAL A 22 4.54 19.96 4.67
CA VAL A 22 5.83 19.32 4.60
C VAL A 22 5.52 17.90 5.06
N HIS A 23 5.96 16.89 4.33
CA HIS A 23 6.27 15.62 4.95
C HIS A 23 7.25 15.92 6.09
N VAL A 24 6.76 16.20 7.30
CA VAL A 24 7.58 16.22 8.50
C VAL A 24 7.88 14.76 8.81
N HIS A 25 8.75 14.19 7.99
CA HIS A 25 9.86 13.42 8.49
C HIS A 25 10.56 14.33 9.50
N ALA A 26 10.28 14.14 10.78
CA ALA A 26 11.17 14.62 11.83
C ALA A 26 12.49 13.85 11.66
N GLY A 27 13.39 14.45 10.88
CA GLY A 27 14.80 14.12 10.70
C GLY A 27 15.15 12.65 10.55
N GLN A 28 15.36 12.18 9.31
CA GLN A 28 16.41 11.21 9.03
C GLN A 28 16.70 11.24 7.53
N ALA A 29 17.94 11.57 7.15
CA ALA A 29 18.48 11.25 5.84
C ALA A 29 18.50 9.71 5.72
N SER A 30 17.37 9.14 5.30
CA SER A 30 17.07 7.70 5.34
C SER A 30 17.40 7.03 4.01
N ALA A 31 17.04 7.68 2.90
CA ALA A 31 17.15 7.14 1.55
C ALA A 31 18.21 7.87 0.70
N THR A 32 18.87 7.13 -0.19
CA THR A 32 19.92 7.64 -1.09
C THR A 32 19.89 6.89 -2.42
N GLY A 33 20.28 7.55 -3.51
CA GLY A 33 20.43 6.91 -4.82
C GLY A 33 19.09 6.47 -5.40
N ILE A 34 19.01 5.24 -5.93
CA ILE A 34 17.84 4.75 -6.68
C ILE A 34 16.64 4.30 -5.83
N VAL A 35 16.66 4.58 -4.53
CA VAL A 35 15.62 4.16 -3.58
C VAL A 35 15.05 5.38 -2.91
N HIS A 36 13.72 5.52 -2.95
CA HIS A 36 12.99 6.57 -2.25
C HIS A 36 12.61 6.15 -0.83
N SER A 37 12.00 4.97 -0.67
CA SER A 37 11.57 4.46 0.64
C SER A 37 11.52 2.94 0.67
N VAL A 38 11.55 2.38 1.88
CA VAL A 38 11.18 0.99 2.15
C VAL A 38 10.06 1.00 3.17
N GLU A 39 8.96 0.37 2.82
CA GLU A 39 7.69 0.43 3.53
C GLU A 39 7.18 -0.97 3.82
N ARG A 40 6.34 -1.10 4.84
CA ARG A 40 5.56 -2.32 5.05
C ARG A 40 4.65 -2.52 3.85
N ALA A 41 4.61 -3.75 3.34
CA ALA A 41 3.63 -4.16 2.34
C ALA A 41 2.19 -3.86 2.82
N TRP A 42 1.37 -3.24 1.98
CA TRP A 42 0.00 -2.81 2.35
C TRP A 42 -0.99 -3.97 2.53
N VAL A 43 -0.55 -5.18 2.23
CA VAL A 43 -1.37 -6.38 2.21
C VAL A 43 -1.31 -7.15 3.53
N THR A 44 -0.50 -6.74 4.51
CA THR A 44 -0.57 -7.30 5.87
C THR A 44 -0.45 -6.22 6.94
N VAL A 45 -0.87 -6.57 8.15
CA VAL A 45 -0.80 -5.69 9.34
C VAL A 45 0.57 -5.79 10.04
N ASP A 46 1.32 -6.85 9.77
CA ASP A 46 2.42 -7.36 10.56
C ASP A 46 3.73 -7.59 9.76
N GLY A 47 3.76 -7.28 8.46
CA GLY A 47 4.89 -7.57 7.57
C GLY A 47 6.23 -6.91 7.96
N ASP A 48 6.18 -5.92 8.86
CA ASP A 48 7.32 -5.21 9.45
C ASP A 48 7.48 -5.47 10.97
N VAL A 49 6.73 -6.40 11.56
CA VAL A 49 6.75 -6.72 12.98
C VAL A 49 7.80 -7.79 13.28
N SER A 50 8.61 -7.57 14.31
CA SER A 50 9.63 -8.49 14.79
C SER A 50 9.06 -9.88 15.04
N GLY A 51 9.72 -10.91 14.50
CA GLY A 51 9.30 -12.30 14.62
C GLY A 51 8.26 -12.71 13.57
N GLU A 52 7.58 -11.78 12.90
CA GLU A 52 6.64 -12.09 11.83
C GLU A 52 7.33 -12.24 10.48
N HIS A 53 6.60 -12.75 9.49
CA HIS A 53 7.14 -12.94 8.14
C HIS A 53 7.51 -11.60 7.49
N ALA A 54 8.66 -11.56 6.81
CA ALA A 54 9.17 -10.33 6.20
C ALA A 54 8.47 -10.03 4.87
N LEU A 55 7.66 -8.97 4.86
CA LEU A 55 6.94 -8.47 3.68
C LEU A 55 7.19 -6.99 3.48
N TRP A 56 7.85 -6.65 2.37
CA TRP A 56 8.39 -5.31 2.16
C TRP A 56 8.02 -4.79 0.78
N LYS A 57 7.70 -3.49 0.75
CA LYS A 57 7.60 -2.71 -0.47
C LYS A 57 8.79 -1.77 -0.56
N ILE A 58 9.46 -1.76 -1.70
CA ILE A 58 10.57 -0.88 -1.99
C ILE A 58 10.11 0.09 -3.07
N VAL A 59 10.07 1.38 -2.75
CA VAL A 59 9.75 2.44 -3.70
C VAL A 59 11.07 2.96 -4.28
N LEU A 60 11.23 2.84 -5.60
CA LEU A 60 12.39 3.36 -6.31
C LEU A 60 12.27 4.89 -6.43
N ASP A 61 13.39 5.55 -6.71
CA ASP A 61 13.38 6.99 -6.97
C ASP A 61 12.59 7.33 -8.25
N GLY A 62 11.72 8.33 -8.13
CA GLY A 62 10.87 8.81 -9.21
C GLY A 62 9.44 9.06 -8.75
N PRO A 63 8.61 9.70 -9.60
CA PRO A 63 7.20 9.89 -9.32
C PRO A 63 6.47 8.54 -9.35
N ILE A 64 5.61 8.27 -8.37
CA ILE A 64 4.84 7.02 -8.31
C ILE A 64 3.65 7.04 -9.28
N GLU A 65 3.20 8.19 -9.74
CA GLU A 65 1.99 8.38 -10.54
C GLU A 65 2.08 7.72 -11.93
N ALA A 66 1.10 6.93 -12.36
CA ALA A 66 1.14 6.17 -13.61
C ALA A 66 1.41 6.99 -14.90
N HIS A 67 1.08 8.28 -14.94
CA HIS A 67 1.34 9.11 -16.12
C HIS A 67 2.79 9.60 -16.23
N GLU A 68 3.58 9.45 -15.17
CA GLU A 68 5.00 9.79 -15.16
C GLU A 68 5.85 8.55 -15.50
N PRO A 69 6.97 8.70 -16.22
CA PRO A 69 7.86 7.59 -16.51
C PRO A 69 8.62 7.12 -15.26
N GLY A 70 8.66 5.81 -15.04
CA GLY A 70 9.51 5.12 -14.09
C GLY A 70 10.81 4.63 -14.72
N ARG A 71 11.41 3.61 -14.10
CA ARG A 71 12.68 3.01 -14.55
C ARG A 71 12.46 1.96 -15.62
N GLY A 72 13.43 1.81 -16.52
CA GLY A 72 13.48 0.71 -17.49
C GLY A 72 14.44 -0.39 -17.07
N LEU A 73 14.19 -1.62 -17.50
CA LEU A 73 15.06 -2.77 -17.27
C LEU A 73 15.10 -3.64 -18.54
N LEU A 74 16.29 -3.78 -19.14
CA LEU A 74 16.46 -4.54 -20.37
C LEU A 74 16.43 -6.05 -20.09
N GLN A 75 16.11 -6.85 -21.10
CA GLN A 75 16.12 -8.31 -21.02
C GLN A 75 17.46 -8.83 -20.45
N GLY A 76 17.37 -9.72 -19.46
CA GLY A 76 18.51 -10.31 -18.76
C GLY A 76 19.15 -9.41 -17.71
N HIS A 77 18.78 -8.12 -17.64
CA HIS A 77 19.26 -7.21 -16.61
C HIS A 77 18.53 -7.40 -15.28
N GLN A 78 19.18 -6.99 -14.20
CA GLN A 78 18.77 -7.33 -12.85
C GLN A 78 18.49 -6.13 -11.96
N ILE A 79 17.60 -6.35 -10.98
CA ILE A 79 17.47 -5.54 -9.77
C ILE A 79 17.72 -6.46 -8.57
N ARG A 80 18.74 -6.14 -7.78
CA ARG A 80 19.17 -6.88 -6.58
C ARG A 80 18.77 -6.10 -5.34
N VAL A 81 17.94 -6.69 -4.49
CA VAL A 81 17.55 -6.15 -3.19
C VAL A 81 18.34 -6.87 -2.12
N ILE A 82 19.33 -6.19 -1.56
CA ILE A 82 20.32 -6.73 -0.63
C ILE A 82 19.86 -6.42 0.78
N PHE A 83 19.47 -7.48 1.49
CA PHE A 83 18.97 -7.39 2.85
C PHE A 83 20.15 -7.34 3.84
N PRO A 84 20.00 -6.62 4.96
CA PRO A 84 21.03 -6.61 5.99
C PRO A 84 21.17 -8.00 6.63
N PRO A 85 22.34 -8.36 7.19
CA PRO A 85 22.61 -9.71 7.70
C PRO A 85 21.65 -10.22 8.79
N ALA A 86 20.86 -9.34 9.39
CA ALA A 86 19.84 -9.72 10.37
C ALA A 86 18.63 -10.43 9.72
N PHE A 87 18.43 -10.27 8.41
CA PHE A 87 17.47 -11.02 7.62
C PHE A 87 18.22 -12.16 6.94
N ASP A 88 18.13 -13.36 7.51
CA ASP A 88 18.86 -14.52 7.01
C ASP A 88 18.10 -15.15 5.82
N LEU A 89 18.47 -14.78 4.58
CA LEU A 89 17.88 -15.42 3.40
C LEU A 89 18.32 -16.88 3.21
N ALA A 90 19.37 -17.33 3.92
CA ALA A 90 19.72 -18.76 3.94
C ALA A 90 18.73 -19.57 4.78
N ALA A 91 17.91 -18.93 5.62
CA ALA A 91 16.83 -19.56 6.38
C ALA A 91 15.54 -19.79 5.55
N ILE A 92 15.51 -19.40 4.28
CA ILE A 92 14.39 -19.73 3.39
C ILE A 92 14.28 -21.25 3.31
N ASP A 93 13.13 -21.77 3.73
CA ASP A 93 12.86 -23.21 3.74
C ASP A 93 12.88 -23.74 2.29
N PRO A 94 13.68 -24.78 1.99
CA PRO A 94 13.65 -25.45 0.69
C PRO A 94 12.26 -26.00 0.30
N ALA A 95 11.39 -26.26 1.27
CA ALA A 95 9.99 -26.64 1.04
C ALA A 95 9.13 -25.48 0.48
N TYR A 96 9.59 -24.23 0.63
CA TYR A 96 8.93 -23.03 0.14
C TYR A 96 9.81 -22.35 -0.92
N PRO A 97 9.86 -22.91 -2.14
CA PRO A 97 10.82 -22.49 -3.14
C PRO A 97 10.66 -21.02 -3.50
N VAL A 98 11.77 -20.43 -3.95
CA VAL A 98 11.72 -19.13 -4.62
C VAL A 98 11.06 -19.35 -5.96
N ALA A 99 9.88 -18.77 -6.14
CA ALA A 99 9.11 -18.96 -7.37
C ALA A 99 8.35 -17.69 -7.74
N ASP A 100 8.32 -17.41 -9.03
CA ASP A 100 7.38 -16.45 -9.59
C ASP A 100 5.96 -16.99 -9.44
N ILE A 101 5.00 -16.06 -9.30
CA ILE A 101 3.58 -16.39 -9.25
C ILE A 101 3.20 -17.06 -10.59
N PRO A 102 2.84 -18.36 -10.61
CA PRO A 102 2.57 -19.06 -11.85
C PRO A 102 1.27 -18.56 -12.50
N THR A 103 1.25 -18.55 -13.83
CA THR A 103 0.04 -18.37 -14.64
C THR A 103 -0.37 -19.67 -15.33
N PRO A 104 -1.68 -19.91 -15.53
CA PRO A 104 -2.81 -19.02 -15.24
C PRO A 104 -3.18 -18.98 -13.75
N PHE A 105 -3.75 -17.85 -13.30
CA PHE A 105 -4.39 -17.75 -12.00
C PHE A 105 -5.91 -17.84 -12.20
N PRO A 106 -6.62 -18.77 -11.54
CA PRO A 106 -6.10 -19.80 -10.64
C PRO A 106 -5.33 -20.91 -11.38
N PRO A 107 -4.38 -21.59 -10.70
CA PRO A 107 -3.52 -22.57 -11.35
C PRO A 107 -4.32 -23.82 -11.76
N VAL A 108 -4.01 -24.36 -12.94
CA VAL A 108 -4.71 -25.53 -13.52
C VAL A 108 -4.12 -26.82 -12.92
N PRO A 109 -4.93 -27.72 -12.32
CA PRO A 109 -4.45 -29.01 -11.82
C PRO A 109 -3.85 -29.93 -12.90
N PRO A 110 -2.96 -30.89 -12.56
CA PRO A 110 -2.50 -31.22 -11.22
C PRO A 110 -1.39 -30.28 -10.76
N LEU A 111 -1.58 -29.74 -9.57
CA LEU A 111 -0.58 -28.93 -8.91
C LEU A 111 0.49 -29.85 -8.29
N PRO A 112 1.78 -29.44 -8.22
CA PRO A 112 2.76 -30.16 -7.41
C PRO A 112 2.28 -30.27 -5.95
N ASP A 113 2.79 -31.25 -5.18
CA ASP A 113 2.31 -31.57 -3.82
C ASP A 113 2.35 -30.37 -2.85
N GLN A 114 3.19 -29.36 -3.13
CA GLN A 114 3.20 -28.04 -2.50
C GLN A 114 3.25 -26.96 -3.59
N PRO A 115 2.10 -26.60 -4.19
CA PRO A 115 2.10 -25.58 -5.21
C PRO A 115 2.35 -24.22 -4.59
N CYS A 116 3.20 -23.42 -5.24
CA CYS A 116 3.26 -21.98 -4.98
C CYS A 116 1.93 -21.34 -5.39
N VAL A 117 0.93 -21.43 -4.52
CA VAL A 117 -0.34 -20.73 -4.70
C VAL A 117 -0.20 -19.36 -4.03
N PRO A 118 -0.33 -18.26 -4.78
CA PRO A 118 -0.16 -16.89 -4.26
C PRO A 118 -0.99 -16.58 -3.01
N THR A 119 -2.14 -17.22 -2.85
CA THR A 119 -3.07 -16.98 -1.74
C THR A 119 -2.60 -17.53 -0.39
N ASN A 120 -1.63 -18.45 -0.37
CA ASN A 120 -1.20 -19.13 0.85
C ASN A 120 0.22 -18.75 1.31
N PHE A 121 0.85 -17.76 0.64
CA PHE A 121 2.25 -17.38 0.85
C PHE A 121 3.21 -18.57 0.98
N GLN A 122 2.95 -19.65 0.25
CA GLN A 122 3.75 -20.87 0.37
C GLN A 122 5.13 -20.72 -0.27
N CYS A 123 5.45 -19.59 -0.90
CA CYS A 123 6.71 -19.40 -1.61
C CYS A 123 7.28 -18.02 -1.35
N THR A 124 8.61 -17.95 -1.32
CA THR A 124 9.31 -16.69 -1.39
C THR A 124 9.16 -16.13 -2.81
N SER A 125 8.64 -14.92 -2.95
CA SER A 125 8.24 -14.37 -4.24
C SER A 125 8.35 -12.85 -4.28
N GLY A 126 8.22 -12.28 -5.46
CA GLY A 126 8.26 -10.84 -5.64
C GLY A 126 7.59 -10.40 -6.94
N VAL A 127 7.09 -9.17 -6.95
CA VAL A 127 6.40 -8.58 -8.10
C VAL A 127 6.95 -7.19 -8.34
N ILE A 128 7.24 -6.89 -9.62
CA ILE A 128 7.58 -5.55 -10.08
C ILE A 128 6.28 -4.79 -10.32
N LEU A 129 6.17 -3.58 -9.79
CA LEU A 129 4.99 -2.73 -9.89
C LEU A 129 5.29 -1.46 -10.69
N GLN A 130 4.29 -0.99 -11.41
CA GLN A 130 4.33 0.22 -12.25
C GLN A 130 3.98 1.51 -11.49
N GLY A 131 4.11 1.49 -10.16
CA GLY A 131 3.76 2.58 -9.26
C GLY A 131 2.27 2.61 -9.01
N TRP A 132 1.67 3.79 -8.96
CA TRP A 132 0.31 4.00 -8.49
C TRP A 132 -0.66 4.37 -9.63
N PRO A 133 -1.76 3.60 -9.84
CA PRO A 133 -2.20 2.43 -9.06
C PRO A 133 -1.20 1.28 -9.16
N GLU A 134 -1.11 0.46 -8.10
CA GLU A 134 -0.20 -0.68 -7.94
C GLU A 134 -0.63 -1.66 -9.01
N HIS A 135 -0.03 -1.48 -10.17
CA HIS A 135 -0.29 -2.26 -11.34
C HIS A 135 0.91 -3.16 -11.52
N PRO A 136 0.77 -4.47 -11.25
CA PRO A 136 1.87 -5.39 -11.42
C PRO A 136 2.18 -5.60 -12.89
N PHE A 137 3.45 -5.81 -13.22
CA PHE A 137 3.79 -6.45 -14.48
C PHE A 137 3.24 -7.88 -14.47
N PHE A 138 2.15 -8.10 -15.21
CA PHE A 138 1.39 -9.35 -15.19
C PHE A 138 1.22 -9.94 -16.60
N PRO A 139 1.45 -11.25 -16.80
CA PRO A 139 1.97 -12.24 -15.85
C PRO A 139 3.41 -11.94 -15.41
N PRO A 140 3.78 -12.07 -14.12
CA PRO A 140 5.16 -11.86 -13.66
C PRO A 140 6.18 -12.65 -14.49
N VAL A 141 5.94 -13.95 -14.72
CA VAL A 141 6.82 -14.86 -15.49
C VAL A 141 7.09 -14.43 -16.94
N VAL A 142 6.28 -13.52 -17.50
CA VAL A 142 6.50 -12.97 -18.84
C VAL A 142 7.46 -11.76 -18.79
N PHE A 143 7.50 -11.04 -17.68
CA PHE A 143 8.28 -9.82 -17.52
C PHE A 143 9.56 -10.03 -16.72
N HIS A 144 9.53 -10.84 -15.67
CA HIS A 144 10.66 -11.07 -14.78
C HIS A 144 10.66 -12.46 -14.15
N LEU A 145 11.84 -12.88 -13.70
CA LEU A 145 12.05 -14.03 -12.82
C LEU A 145 12.57 -13.55 -11.47
N VAL A 146 12.26 -14.29 -10.41
CA VAL A 146 12.83 -14.08 -9.07
C VAL A 146 13.78 -15.19 -8.64
N SER A 147 14.82 -14.83 -7.90
CA SER A 147 15.79 -15.75 -7.31
C SER A 147 16.38 -15.17 -6.02
N VAL A 148 17.10 -15.99 -5.26
CA VAL A 148 17.82 -15.56 -4.06
C VAL A 148 19.30 -15.89 -4.21
N ASP A 149 20.14 -14.88 -4.02
CA ASP A 149 21.58 -15.01 -3.87
C ASP A 149 21.91 -15.05 -2.37
N GLN A 150 22.09 -16.26 -1.84
CA GLN A 150 22.39 -16.46 -0.42
C GLN A 150 23.79 -15.95 -0.03
N THR A 151 24.71 -15.80 -0.99
CA THR A 151 26.07 -15.32 -0.70
C THR A 151 26.05 -13.82 -0.39
N ASP A 152 25.30 -13.07 -1.20
CA ASP A 152 25.16 -11.62 -1.04
C ASP A 152 23.95 -11.23 -0.18
N ASN A 153 23.19 -12.21 0.31
CA ASN A 153 21.93 -11.99 1.03
C ASN A 153 20.94 -11.12 0.22
N ALA A 154 20.81 -11.44 -1.07
CA ALA A 154 20.05 -10.64 -2.03
C ALA A 154 18.85 -11.38 -2.61
N PHE A 155 17.73 -10.68 -2.73
CA PHE A 155 16.59 -11.07 -3.55
C PHE A 155 16.73 -10.43 -4.92
N VAL A 156 16.67 -11.21 -6.00
CA VAL A 156 17.04 -10.76 -7.35
C VAL A 156 15.88 -10.92 -8.31
N PHE A 157 15.48 -9.80 -8.92
CA PHE A 157 14.61 -9.75 -10.08
C PHE A 157 15.46 -9.73 -11.36
N THR A 158 15.16 -10.61 -12.32
CA THR A 158 15.81 -10.63 -13.64
C THR A 158 14.76 -10.44 -14.72
N ALA A 159 14.91 -9.44 -15.57
CA ALA A 159 13.98 -9.20 -16.68
C ALA A 159 14.01 -10.36 -17.71
N VAL A 160 12.85 -10.87 -18.09
CA VAL A 160 12.68 -11.90 -19.13
C VAL A 160 12.57 -11.26 -20.52
N GLN A 161 12.10 -10.01 -20.57
CA GLN A 161 11.99 -9.18 -21.76
C GLN A 161 12.26 -7.71 -21.38
N ASP A 162 12.42 -6.85 -22.37
CA ASP A 162 12.60 -5.42 -22.12
C ASP A 162 11.36 -4.81 -21.44
N ILE A 163 11.60 -4.12 -20.34
CA ILE A 163 10.63 -3.29 -19.63
C ILE A 163 11.04 -1.84 -19.87
N LEU A 164 10.42 -1.19 -20.86
CA LEU A 164 10.72 0.21 -21.20
C LEU A 164 9.54 1.12 -20.87
N PRO A 165 9.75 2.25 -20.15
CA PRO A 165 8.67 3.18 -19.84
C PRO A 165 8.14 3.85 -21.11
N ASP A 166 6.82 3.79 -21.29
CA ASP A 166 6.00 4.43 -22.33
C ASP A 166 4.66 4.88 -21.70
N PRO A 167 4.66 5.87 -20.79
CA PRO A 167 3.44 6.29 -20.10
C PRO A 167 2.45 6.95 -21.07
N PRO A 168 1.13 6.77 -20.85
CA PRO A 168 0.51 6.09 -19.72
C PRO A 168 0.39 4.56 -19.90
N LEU A 169 0.72 4.02 -21.09
CA LEU A 169 0.51 2.61 -21.44
C LEU A 169 1.41 1.66 -20.64
N ASN A 170 2.64 2.08 -20.38
CA ASN A 170 3.60 1.37 -19.55
C ASN A 170 4.38 2.38 -18.70
N PRO A 171 3.99 2.64 -17.44
CA PRO A 171 4.71 3.58 -16.58
C PRO A 171 6.14 3.14 -16.24
N GLY A 172 6.58 1.93 -16.63
CA GLY A 172 7.88 1.38 -16.24
C GLY A 172 7.91 0.92 -14.79
N ILE A 173 9.10 0.63 -14.26
CA ILE A 173 9.30 0.08 -12.92
C ILE A 173 9.36 1.22 -11.89
N LYS A 174 8.56 1.12 -10.84
CA LYS A 174 8.55 2.14 -9.78
C LYS A 174 8.61 1.54 -8.38
N GLU A 175 8.06 0.36 -8.18
CA GLU A 175 8.10 -0.30 -6.89
C GLU A 175 8.41 -1.78 -7.04
N LEU A 176 8.95 -2.37 -5.98
CA LEU A 176 9.18 -3.80 -5.84
C LEU A 176 8.40 -4.28 -4.62
N PHE A 177 7.57 -5.29 -4.83
CA PHE A 177 6.93 -6.02 -3.74
C PHE A 177 7.70 -7.30 -3.49
N ILE A 178 8.11 -7.56 -2.25
CA ILE A 178 8.86 -8.76 -1.87
C ILE A 178 8.18 -9.44 -0.68
N LEU A 179 7.98 -10.75 -0.84
CA LEU A 179 7.53 -11.67 0.18
C LEU A 179 8.66 -12.68 0.44
N LEU A 180 9.22 -12.67 1.64
CA LEU A 180 10.24 -13.63 2.04
C LEU A 180 9.62 -14.68 2.97
N ASN A 181 9.06 -15.75 2.37
CA ASN A 181 8.55 -16.85 3.17
C ASN A 181 9.70 -17.60 3.86
N GLY A 182 9.48 -18.01 5.10
CA GLY A 182 10.51 -18.61 5.96
C GLY A 182 11.49 -17.62 6.61
N VAL A 183 11.57 -16.37 6.11
CA VAL A 183 12.38 -15.32 6.74
C VAL A 183 11.51 -14.51 7.70
N ARG A 184 11.94 -14.44 8.96
CA ARG A 184 11.29 -13.62 9.97
C ARG A 184 11.99 -12.28 10.11
N ASN A 185 11.22 -11.23 10.36
CA ASN A 185 11.75 -9.94 10.74
C ASN A 185 12.61 -10.09 12.01
N PRO A 186 13.80 -9.45 12.07
CA PRO A 186 14.70 -9.52 13.20
C PRO A 186 14.13 -8.78 14.44
N ALA A 187 14.96 -8.61 15.47
CA ALA A 187 14.60 -7.80 16.63
C ALA A 187 14.16 -6.37 16.20
N PRO A 188 13.35 -5.67 17.01
CA PRO A 188 12.90 -4.33 16.67
C PRO A 188 14.07 -3.36 16.49
N GLY A 189 14.03 -2.56 15.42
CA GLY A 189 15.15 -1.68 15.08
C GLY A 189 15.06 -1.07 13.69
N GLN A 190 16.09 -0.30 13.34
CA GLN A 190 16.28 0.26 12.01
C GLN A 190 17.38 -0.51 11.28
N TYR A 191 17.07 -0.95 10.06
CA TYR A 191 17.95 -1.80 9.26
C TYR A 191 18.14 -1.18 7.88
N ARG A 192 19.38 -1.06 7.40
CA ARG A 192 19.63 -0.48 6.08
C ARG A 192 19.54 -1.56 5.02
N LEU A 193 18.61 -1.39 4.10
CA LEU A 193 18.50 -2.17 2.86
C LEU A 193 19.25 -1.45 1.75
N ARG A 194 19.87 -2.22 0.86
CA ARG A 194 20.55 -1.70 -0.33
C ARG A 194 19.89 -2.27 -1.58
N VAL A 195 19.74 -1.45 -2.61
CA VAL A 195 19.29 -1.87 -3.93
C VAL A 195 20.41 -1.59 -4.93
N GLU A 196 20.67 -2.55 -5.81
CA GLU A 196 21.53 -2.38 -6.98
C GLU A 196 20.70 -2.74 -8.21
N ALA A 197 20.72 -1.89 -9.24
CA ALA A 197 19.88 -2.10 -10.42
C ALA A 197 20.63 -1.76 -11.71
N GLN A 198 20.44 -2.58 -12.73
CA GLN A 198 20.92 -2.33 -14.10
C GLN A 198 19.92 -1.49 -14.89
N THR A 199 19.47 -0.39 -14.28
CA THR A 199 18.47 0.53 -14.83
C THR A 199 19.08 1.81 -15.42
N GLY A 200 20.39 2.00 -15.25
CA GLY A 200 21.08 3.18 -15.73
C GLY A 200 21.22 3.23 -17.26
N PRO A 201 21.82 4.29 -17.82
CA PRO A 201 22.04 4.40 -19.26
C PRO A 201 22.75 3.16 -19.83
N GLY A 202 22.16 2.53 -20.84
CA GLY A 202 22.65 1.29 -21.45
C GLY A 202 22.62 0.07 -20.52
N GLY A 203 21.88 0.13 -19.42
CA GLY A 203 21.82 -0.90 -18.38
C GLY A 203 23.03 -0.92 -17.44
N SER A 204 23.67 0.23 -17.26
CA SER A 204 24.69 0.39 -16.23
C SER A 204 24.11 0.22 -14.83
N TRP A 205 24.95 -0.26 -13.90
CA TRP A 205 24.59 -0.43 -12.50
C TRP A 205 24.45 0.91 -11.80
N GLU A 206 23.36 1.05 -11.07
CA GLU A 206 23.08 2.12 -10.14
C GLU A 206 22.79 1.53 -8.75
N THR A 207 22.96 2.33 -7.71
CA THR A 207 22.77 1.86 -6.32
C THR A 207 21.93 2.83 -5.52
N GLY A 208 21.26 2.30 -4.51
CA GLY A 208 20.51 3.09 -3.54
C GLY A 208 20.35 2.35 -2.23
N SER A 209 19.92 3.07 -1.20
CA SER A 209 19.69 2.47 0.12
C SER A 209 18.58 3.21 0.83
N ALA A 210 17.86 2.52 1.72
CA ALA A 210 16.86 3.13 2.60
C ALA A 210 16.78 2.35 3.92
N LEU A 211 16.20 2.98 4.95
CA LEU A 211 15.96 2.33 6.23
C LEU A 211 14.65 1.55 6.21
N MET A 212 14.74 0.28 6.59
CA MET A 212 13.63 -0.57 7.00
C MET A 212 13.41 -0.37 8.50
N HIS A 213 12.15 -0.34 8.92
CA HIS A 213 11.78 -0.17 10.33
C HIS A 213 11.08 -1.43 10.81
N VAL A 214 11.75 -2.21 11.67
CA VAL A 214 11.15 -3.40 12.28
C VAL A 214 10.54 -3.01 13.62
N LEU A 215 9.25 -3.29 13.77
CA LEU A 215 8.44 -2.88 14.92
C LEU A 215 8.39 -3.95 16.01
N PRO A 216 8.25 -3.57 17.29
CA PRO A 216 8.10 -4.54 18.38
C PRO A 216 6.73 -5.23 18.43
N SER A 217 5.73 -4.67 17.77
CA SER A 217 4.36 -5.20 17.73
C SER A 217 3.61 -4.60 16.55
N ALA A 218 2.56 -5.29 16.12
CA ALA A 218 1.59 -4.76 15.18
C ALA A 218 0.98 -3.45 15.67
N ARG A 219 0.48 -2.66 14.72
CA ARG A 219 -0.20 -1.38 14.95
C ARG A 219 -1.47 -1.37 14.11
N PRO A 220 -2.51 -0.63 14.53
CA PRO A 220 -3.71 -0.47 13.72
C PRO A 220 -3.34 0.00 12.31
N SER A 221 -3.97 -0.57 11.30
CA SER A 221 -3.64 -0.27 9.91
C SER A 221 -4.88 -0.02 9.07
N ILE A 222 -4.71 0.88 8.10
CA ILE A 222 -5.62 1.12 6.99
C ILE A 222 -4.81 1.13 5.71
N ASN A 223 -5.23 0.35 4.72
CA ASN A 223 -4.53 0.18 3.45
C ASN A 223 -5.53 0.25 2.30
N ALA A 224 -5.24 1.06 1.27
CA ALA A 224 -6.07 1.10 0.07
C ALA A 224 -5.85 -0.17 -0.78
N THR A 225 -6.90 -0.62 -1.47
CA THR A 225 -6.81 -1.75 -2.41
C THR A 225 -7.60 -1.48 -3.68
N ALA A 226 -7.04 -1.88 -4.82
CA ALA A 226 -7.69 -1.80 -6.13
C ALA A 226 -8.47 -3.08 -6.50
N VAL A 227 -8.37 -4.15 -5.70
CA VAL A 227 -8.89 -5.48 -6.06
C VAL A 227 -10.43 -5.53 -6.14
N PHE A 228 -11.11 -4.58 -5.48
CA PHE A 228 -12.57 -4.49 -5.45
C PHE A 228 -13.14 -3.35 -6.30
N VAL A 229 -12.29 -2.68 -7.08
CA VAL A 229 -12.70 -1.51 -7.85
C VAL A 229 -13.38 -1.94 -9.14
N LYS A 230 -14.64 -1.52 -9.31
CA LYS A 230 -15.34 -1.55 -10.61
C LYS A 230 -15.75 -0.12 -10.96
N ALA A 231 -15.42 0.33 -12.17
CA ALA A 231 -15.80 1.66 -12.67
C ALA A 231 -17.31 1.88 -12.55
N GLN A 232 -17.72 3.02 -11.97
CA GLN A 232 -19.09 3.49 -12.12
C GLN A 232 -19.21 4.44 -13.32
N ALA A 233 -20.22 4.15 -14.14
CA ALA A 233 -20.76 4.89 -15.28
C ALA A 233 -20.08 4.71 -16.65
N GLY A 234 -20.73 3.91 -17.51
CA GLY A 234 -20.60 4.01 -18.98
C GLY A 234 -20.65 2.69 -19.74
N LEU A 235 -19.96 1.64 -19.28
CA LEU A 235 -19.68 0.47 -20.14
C LEU A 235 -19.88 -0.93 -19.55
N LEU A 236 -20.23 -1.09 -18.27
CA LEU A 236 -20.49 -2.44 -17.71
C LEU A 236 -21.64 -2.43 -16.71
N THR A 237 -22.87 -2.55 -17.23
CA THR A 237 -24.06 -2.89 -16.44
C THR A 237 -23.81 -4.16 -15.63
N GLY A 238 -23.72 -4.06 -14.32
CA GLY A 238 -23.67 -5.22 -13.43
C GLY A 238 -23.43 -4.83 -11.98
N THR A 239 -24.18 -5.48 -11.10
CA THR A 239 -24.18 -5.54 -9.62
C THR A 239 -22.89 -5.07 -8.91
N PRO A 240 -22.99 -4.41 -7.71
CA PRO A 240 -21.82 -3.99 -6.93
C PRO A 240 -20.80 -5.12 -6.70
N ALA A 241 -19.51 -4.78 -6.76
CA ALA A 241 -18.38 -5.70 -6.62
C ALA A 241 -18.14 -6.07 -5.14
N CYS A 242 -19.09 -6.80 -4.56
CA CYS A 242 -18.92 -7.39 -3.22
C CYS A 242 -18.06 -8.66 -3.24
N GLY A 243 -17.68 -9.14 -4.43
CA GLY A 243 -16.60 -10.11 -4.60
C GLY A 243 -15.37 -9.46 -5.24
N PRO A 244 -14.17 -10.06 -5.08
CA PRO A 244 -13.00 -9.65 -5.85
C PRO A 244 -13.34 -9.68 -7.34
N GLY A 245 -13.09 -8.58 -8.04
CA GLY A 245 -13.33 -8.51 -9.47
C GLY A 245 -12.36 -9.40 -10.24
N THR A 246 -12.74 -9.83 -11.45
CA THR A 246 -11.73 -10.04 -12.50
C THR A 246 -11.02 -8.70 -12.67
N LEU A 247 -9.70 -8.65 -12.50
CA LEU A 247 -8.87 -7.45 -12.72
C LEU A 247 -9.52 -6.60 -13.82
N PRO A 248 -10.07 -5.41 -13.51
CA PRO A 248 -10.64 -4.60 -14.57
C PRO A 248 -9.56 -4.41 -15.62
N PRO A 249 -9.89 -4.42 -16.92
CA PRO A 249 -8.91 -4.19 -17.98
C PRO A 249 -8.30 -2.78 -17.95
N ASN A 250 -8.57 -1.98 -16.91
CA ASN A 250 -8.19 -0.58 -16.83
C ASN A 250 -7.16 -0.33 -15.70
N PRO A 251 -6.04 0.35 -16.02
CA PRO A 251 -4.99 0.75 -15.09
C PRO A 251 -5.39 1.92 -14.19
N ASP A 252 -6.67 2.02 -13.80
CA ASP A 252 -7.18 3.24 -13.20
C ASP A 252 -6.94 3.32 -11.69
N ASN A 253 -6.42 4.47 -11.27
CA ASN A 253 -5.92 4.69 -9.92
C ASN A 253 -7.06 4.98 -8.94
N PRO A 254 -7.46 4.09 -8.03
CA PRO A 254 -8.51 4.44 -7.09
C PRO A 254 -8.06 5.55 -6.13
N VAL A 255 -6.76 5.74 -5.87
CA VAL A 255 -6.26 6.86 -5.08
C VAL A 255 -6.21 8.17 -5.87
N TRP A 256 -5.94 8.17 -7.18
CA TRP A 256 -5.92 9.41 -7.96
C TRP A 256 -7.01 9.38 -9.02
N GLN A 257 -8.02 10.22 -8.84
CA GLN A 257 -9.17 10.26 -9.74
C GLN A 257 -9.38 11.66 -10.30
N VAL A 258 -9.86 11.72 -11.54
CA VAL A 258 -10.28 12.97 -12.18
C VAL A 258 -11.80 12.93 -12.33
N THR A 259 -12.48 14.03 -12.04
CA THR A 259 -13.94 14.19 -12.17
C THR A 259 -14.30 15.66 -12.45
N GLY A 260 -15.57 16.00 -12.67
CA GLY A 260 -16.02 17.38 -12.74
C GLY A 260 -16.35 17.98 -11.35
N PRO A 261 -16.37 19.32 -11.20
CA PRO A 261 -16.90 19.96 -9.98
C PRO A 261 -18.33 19.52 -9.66
N GLY A 262 -18.60 19.17 -8.41
CA GLY A 262 -19.90 18.65 -7.93
C GLY A 262 -20.19 17.18 -8.28
N GLU A 263 -19.32 16.53 -9.06
CA GLU A 263 -19.52 15.17 -9.53
C GLU A 263 -18.93 14.13 -8.59
N LEU A 264 -19.46 12.91 -8.65
CA LEU A 264 -18.83 11.77 -7.97
C LEU A 264 -17.51 11.44 -8.66
N ALA A 265 -16.53 11.07 -7.86
CA ALA A 265 -15.32 10.44 -8.38
C ALA A 265 -15.71 9.12 -9.08
N PRO A 266 -15.04 8.71 -10.18
CA PRO A 266 -15.40 7.52 -10.96
C PRO A 266 -15.33 6.19 -10.18
N TYR A 267 -14.56 6.14 -9.09
CA TYR A 267 -14.27 4.91 -8.33
C TYR A 267 -14.55 5.06 -6.84
N VAL A 268 -15.19 4.03 -6.28
CA VAL A 268 -15.23 3.80 -4.84
C VAL A 268 -13.83 3.43 -4.36
N TRP A 269 -13.39 4.06 -3.28
CA TRP A 269 -12.20 3.71 -2.53
C TRP A 269 -12.50 2.52 -1.64
N THR A 270 -11.72 1.44 -1.77
CA THR A 270 -11.81 0.31 -0.83
C THR A 270 -10.56 0.27 0.04
N PHE A 271 -10.79 0.15 1.34
CA PHE A 271 -9.74 0.01 2.35
C PHE A 271 -9.88 -1.30 3.10
N LEU A 272 -8.73 -1.90 3.40
CA LEU A 272 -8.59 -2.99 4.35
C LEU A 272 -8.13 -2.43 5.69
N VAL A 273 -8.79 -2.83 6.77
CA VAL A 273 -8.62 -2.23 8.10
C VAL A 273 -8.41 -3.29 9.18
N TRP A 274 -7.36 -3.12 9.98
CA TRP A 274 -7.00 -4.00 11.09
C TRP A 274 -6.76 -3.23 12.40
N GLY A 275 -6.99 -3.92 13.51
CA GLY A 275 -6.63 -3.51 14.85
C GLY A 275 -5.15 -3.73 15.16
N ALA A 276 -4.73 -3.29 16.35
CA ALA A 276 -3.37 -3.54 16.86
C ALA A 276 -3.14 -5.00 17.27
N ASP A 277 -4.24 -5.71 17.49
CA ASP A 277 -4.35 -7.13 17.80
C ASP A 277 -4.49 -7.99 16.54
N GLU A 278 -4.26 -7.41 15.35
CA GLU A 278 -4.39 -8.05 14.04
C GLU A 278 -5.81 -8.48 13.67
N GLU A 279 -6.78 -8.19 14.55
CA GLU A 279 -8.18 -8.46 14.31
C GLU A 279 -8.78 -7.47 13.30
N PRO A 280 -9.65 -7.93 12.40
CA PRO A 280 -10.33 -7.08 11.43
C PRO A 280 -11.26 -6.08 12.12
N ILE A 281 -11.25 -4.83 11.65
CA ILE A 281 -12.20 -3.81 12.10
C ILE A 281 -13.37 -3.75 11.12
N THR A 282 -14.45 -4.47 11.45
CA THR A 282 -15.62 -4.66 10.56
C THR A 282 -16.75 -3.67 10.83
N ASP A 283 -16.71 -2.94 11.93
CA ASP A 283 -17.76 -2.04 12.37
C ASP A 283 -17.30 -0.57 12.39
N LEU A 284 -16.55 -0.18 11.36
CA LEU A 284 -16.03 1.17 11.20
C LEU A 284 -17.07 2.10 10.58
N ASP A 285 -17.32 3.22 11.24
CA ASP A 285 -18.22 4.29 10.78
C ASP A 285 -17.48 5.64 10.81
N ILE A 286 -18.07 6.68 10.18
CA ILE A 286 -17.52 8.03 10.10
C ILE A 286 -18.44 9.00 10.85
N TYR A 287 -17.89 9.65 11.87
CA TYR A 287 -18.57 10.70 12.62
C TYR A 287 -18.00 12.08 12.28
N TRP A 288 -18.78 12.89 11.56
CA TRP A 288 -18.40 14.23 11.11
C TRP A 288 -18.42 15.27 12.23
N HIS A 289 -17.38 16.10 12.30
CA HIS A 289 -17.31 17.27 13.19
C HIS A 289 -17.42 18.60 12.43
N SER A 290 -16.93 18.61 11.19
CA SER A 290 -17.05 19.68 10.20
C SER A 290 -16.96 19.04 8.81
N ASP A 291 -17.22 19.79 7.75
CA ASP A 291 -17.20 19.24 6.39
C ASP A 291 -15.83 18.66 6.00
N THR A 292 -14.75 19.18 6.59
CA THR A 292 -13.37 18.75 6.33
C THR A 292 -12.79 17.77 7.35
N HIS A 293 -13.48 17.48 8.45
CA HIS A 293 -12.93 16.66 9.54
C HIS A 293 -13.95 15.69 10.11
N ALA A 294 -13.57 14.42 10.16
CA ALA A 294 -14.35 13.36 10.80
C ALA A 294 -13.47 12.44 11.65
N ARG A 295 -14.13 11.72 12.55
CA ARG A 295 -13.56 10.63 13.31
C ARG A 295 -13.96 9.30 12.69
N LEU A 296 -12.99 8.39 12.57
CA LEU A 296 -13.27 6.99 12.32
C LEU A 296 -13.64 6.34 13.66
N VAL A 297 -14.84 5.81 13.77
CA VAL A 297 -15.40 5.27 15.03
C VAL A 297 -15.74 3.80 14.90
N ARG A 298 -15.40 3.03 15.93
CA ARG A 298 -15.76 1.63 16.11
C ARG A 298 -16.65 1.53 17.34
N GLY A 299 -17.95 1.30 17.14
CA GLY A 299 -18.96 1.51 18.19
C GLY A 299 -18.89 2.93 18.75
N HIS A 300 -18.49 3.09 20.02
CA HIS A 300 -18.34 4.40 20.69
C HIS A 300 -16.89 4.88 20.80
N LYS A 301 -15.93 4.14 20.25
CA LYS A 301 -14.49 4.45 20.37
C LYS A 301 -13.97 5.07 19.09
N THR A 302 -13.28 6.21 19.21
CA THR A 302 -12.51 6.76 18.08
C THR A 302 -11.26 5.93 17.86
N VAL A 303 -11.15 5.35 16.66
CA VAL A 303 -10.01 4.52 16.24
C VAL A 303 -9.15 5.20 15.18
N GLY A 304 -9.61 6.33 14.62
CA GLY A 304 -8.86 7.12 13.67
C GLY A 304 -9.54 8.44 13.32
N GLN A 305 -9.05 9.10 12.28
CA GLN A 305 -9.50 10.39 11.79
C GLN A 305 -9.48 10.42 10.28
N LEU A 306 -10.36 11.25 9.71
CA LEU A 306 -10.40 11.59 8.30
C LEU A 306 -10.32 13.11 8.18
N ASN A 307 -9.44 13.59 7.30
CA ASN A 307 -9.31 15.00 6.96
C ASN A 307 -9.43 15.19 5.45
N ILE A 308 -10.08 16.27 5.02
CA ILE A 308 -10.17 16.66 3.61
C ILE A 308 -9.53 18.04 3.45
N ASP A 309 -8.45 18.10 2.68
CA ASP A 309 -7.90 19.35 2.17
C ASP A 309 -8.56 19.65 0.83
N ALA A 310 -9.44 20.66 0.80
CA ALA A 310 -10.19 21.09 -0.37
C ALA A 310 -9.71 22.45 -0.90
N PRO A 311 -10.00 22.80 -2.16
CA PRO A 311 -9.78 24.15 -2.69
C PRO A 311 -10.46 25.23 -1.82
N VAL A 312 -9.82 26.40 -1.71
CA VAL A 312 -10.28 27.49 -0.82
C VAL A 312 -11.65 28.01 -1.26
N GLY A 313 -12.68 27.77 -0.45
CA GLY A 313 -14.06 28.19 -0.74
C GLY A 313 -14.92 27.11 -1.42
N ALA A 314 -14.40 25.90 -1.60
CA ALA A 314 -15.19 24.79 -2.11
C ALA A 314 -16.24 24.37 -1.08
N GLU A 315 -17.46 24.13 -1.55
CA GLU A 315 -18.59 23.63 -0.75
C GLU A 315 -19.16 22.36 -1.39
N GLY A 316 -19.98 21.61 -0.64
CA GLY A 316 -20.76 20.49 -1.17
C GLY A 316 -19.99 19.21 -1.50
N PHE A 317 -18.70 19.11 -1.15
CA PHE A 317 -17.99 17.83 -1.19
C PHE A 317 -18.49 16.91 -0.08
N GLU A 318 -18.57 15.61 -0.38
CA GLU A 318 -19.10 14.61 0.55
C GLU A 318 -18.36 13.28 0.40
N ILE A 319 -18.42 12.47 1.47
CA ILE A 319 -18.02 11.06 1.42
C ILE A 319 -19.20 10.20 1.83
N ALA A 320 -19.62 9.32 0.93
CA ALA A 320 -20.55 8.25 1.23
C ALA A 320 -19.80 7.04 1.82
N VAL A 321 -20.26 6.53 2.95
CA VAL A 321 -19.69 5.35 3.64
C VAL A 321 -20.41 4.08 3.21
N ASN A 322 -19.64 3.04 2.90
CA ASN A 322 -20.09 1.73 2.43
C ASN A 322 -21.16 1.82 1.31
N PRO A 323 -20.91 2.63 0.25
CA PRO A 323 -21.88 2.88 -0.83
C PRO A 323 -22.28 1.60 -1.58
N LEU A 324 -21.45 0.57 -1.52
CA LEU A 324 -21.66 -0.72 -2.20
C LEU A 324 -22.52 -1.69 -1.38
N ALA A 325 -22.79 -1.39 -0.09
CA ALA A 325 -23.49 -2.28 0.84
C ALA A 325 -22.92 -3.71 0.90
N CYS A 326 -21.59 -3.83 0.74
CA CYS A 326 -20.89 -5.10 0.84
C CYS A 326 -20.63 -5.49 2.30
N ASP A 327 -20.31 -6.76 2.52
CA ASP A 327 -19.88 -7.23 3.84
C ASP A 327 -18.59 -6.49 4.26
N THR A 328 -18.59 -5.98 5.49
CA THR A 328 -17.45 -5.29 6.08
C THR A 328 -16.45 -6.27 6.70
N TYR A 329 -16.81 -7.56 6.81
CA TYR A 329 -15.88 -8.63 7.11
C TYR A 329 -15.48 -9.35 5.83
N LEU A 330 -14.17 -9.41 5.58
CA LEU A 330 -13.61 -10.22 4.51
C LEU A 330 -12.91 -11.42 5.15
N PRO A 331 -13.51 -12.63 5.18
CA PRO A 331 -12.87 -13.81 5.76
C PRO A 331 -11.61 -14.23 5.00
N ALA A 332 -11.52 -13.79 3.75
CA ALA A 332 -10.40 -14.03 2.86
C ALA A 332 -10.12 -12.75 2.08
N ALA A 333 -9.56 -11.74 2.73
CA ALA A 333 -9.19 -10.52 2.02
C ALA A 333 -8.23 -10.90 0.89
N PRO A 334 -8.41 -10.36 -0.33
CA PRO A 334 -7.50 -10.57 -1.45
C PRO A 334 -6.28 -9.67 -1.27
N VAL A 335 -5.61 -9.87 -0.15
CA VAL A 335 -4.26 -9.42 0.08
C VAL A 335 -3.36 -10.30 -0.77
N ILE A 336 -2.41 -9.69 -1.48
CA ILE A 336 -1.38 -10.46 -2.17
C ILE A 336 -0.61 -11.20 -1.08
N GLY A 337 -1.00 -12.47 -1.00
CA GLY A 337 -0.99 -13.43 0.09
C GLY A 337 -1.47 -13.02 1.49
N GLY A 338 -1.97 -14.04 2.18
CA GLY A 338 -2.21 -14.02 3.62
C GLY A 338 -1.29 -15.02 4.31
N THR A 339 -0.97 -14.75 5.59
CA THR A 339 0.11 -15.34 6.40
C THR A 339 0.43 -16.80 6.02
N PRO A 340 1.72 -17.14 5.79
CA PRO A 340 2.11 -18.48 5.35
C PRO A 340 1.52 -19.58 6.24
N GLY A 341 0.77 -20.50 5.65
CA GLY A 341 0.11 -21.61 6.37
C GLY A 341 -1.19 -21.25 7.11
N ILE A 342 -1.61 -19.99 7.13
CA ILE A 342 -2.88 -19.53 7.74
C ILE A 342 -3.94 -19.21 6.67
N GLY A 343 -3.51 -18.94 5.43
CA GLY A 343 -4.39 -18.58 4.32
C GLY A 343 -4.71 -17.08 4.29
N PRO A 344 -5.61 -16.64 3.40
CA PRO A 344 -5.97 -15.22 3.27
C PRO A 344 -6.41 -14.67 4.62
N GLN A 345 -5.85 -13.52 5.00
CA GLN A 345 -6.09 -12.97 6.33
C GLN A 345 -7.49 -12.35 6.40
N PRO A 346 -8.20 -12.52 7.52
CA PRO A 346 -9.43 -11.81 7.72
C PRO A 346 -9.13 -10.31 7.82
N ALA A 347 -9.89 -9.49 7.11
CA ALA A 347 -9.74 -8.03 7.15
C ALA A 347 -11.09 -7.34 7.32
N GLY A 348 -11.07 -6.19 7.99
CA GLY A 348 -12.17 -5.24 7.92
C GLY A 348 -12.17 -4.57 6.56
N ARG A 349 -13.34 -4.32 5.99
CA ARG A 349 -13.52 -3.56 4.75
C ARG A 349 -14.25 -2.27 5.04
N LEU A 350 -13.67 -1.17 4.56
CA LEU A 350 -14.31 0.15 4.52
C LEU A 350 -14.34 0.61 3.06
N ASP A 351 -15.53 0.85 2.52
CA ASP A 351 -15.69 1.45 1.20
C ASP A 351 -16.12 2.91 1.34
N LEU A 352 -15.49 3.82 0.60
CA LEU A 352 -15.81 5.24 0.59
C LEU A 352 -16.01 5.75 -0.84
N HIS A 353 -17.05 6.55 -1.09
CA HIS A 353 -17.20 7.26 -2.36
C HIS A 353 -17.09 8.75 -2.15
N PHE A 354 -16.14 9.38 -2.84
CA PHE A 354 -15.98 10.82 -2.79
C PHE A 354 -16.80 11.53 -3.87
N ARG A 355 -17.44 12.64 -3.51
CA ARG A 355 -17.95 13.64 -4.44
C ARG A 355 -17.14 14.91 -4.32
N ALA A 356 -16.69 15.45 -5.46
CA ALA A 356 -16.01 16.73 -5.50
C ALA A 356 -16.97 17.88 -5.12
N GLY A 357 -16.42 18.93 -4.53
CA GLY A 357 -17.17 20.15 -4.25
C GLY A 357 -17.46 20.94 -5.53
N ASP A 358 -18.15 22.05 -5.38
CA ASP A 358 -18.59 22.93 -6.47
C ASP A 358 -17.45 23.68 -7.19
N MET A 359 -16.22 23.59 -6.68
CA MET A 359 -15.05 24.21 -7.31
C MET A 359 -14.10 23.20 -7.95
N ALA A 360 -13.48 23.63 -9.05
CA ALA A 360 -12.34 22.94 -9.64
C ALA A 360 -11.13 22.99 -8.68
N GLY A 361 -10.27 21.97 -8.79
CA GLY A 361 -9.02 21.87 -8.05
C GLY A 361 -8.82 20.52 -7.39
N ARG A 362 -7.73 20.43 -6.61
CA ARG A 362 -7.30 19.21 -5.93
C ARG A 362 -7.96 19.09 -4.57
N TYR A 363 -8.69 17.99 -4.37
CA TYR A 363 -9.21 17.53 -3.10
C TYR A 363 -8.36 16.37 -2.61
N THR A 364 -7.89 16.44 -1.36
CA THR A 364 -7.02 15.42 -0.79
C THR A 364 -7.62 14.90 0.52
N THR A 365 -8.04 13.64 0.51
CA THR A 365 -8.62 12.96 1.67
C THR A 365 -7.55 12.11 2.34
N THR A 366 -7.26 12.38 3.62
CA THR A 366 -6.31 11.62 4.42
C THR A 366 -7.04 10.86 5.52
N LEU A 367 -6.98 9.53 5.48
CA LEU A 367 -7.44 8.66 6.56
C LEU A 367 -6.26 8.25 7.43
N ARG A 368 -6.40 8.34 8.75
CA ARG A 368 -5.34 8.01 9.70
C ARG A 368 -5.88 7.18 10.85
N MET A 369 -5.24 6.05 11.15
CA MET A 369 -5.53 5.26 12.33
C MET A 369 -4.79 5.81 13.56
N ASN A 370 -5.45 5.81 14.72
CA ASN A 370 -4.85 6.24 15.98
C ASN A 370 -3.71 5.28 16.35
N ASN A 371 -2.49 5.83 16.55
CA ASN A 371 -1.26 5.06 16.75
C ASN A 371 -0.91 4.08 15.61
N GLY A 372 -1.52 4.27 14.43
CA GLY A 372 -1.35 3.45 13.26
C GLY A 372 -0.72 4.20 12.08
N ASN A 373 -0.97 3.70 10.87
CA ASN A 373 -0.59 4.36 9.62
C ASN A 373 -1.68 5.34 9.12
N SER A 374 -1.42 5.96 7.99
CA SER A 374 -2.37 6.78 7.25
C SER A 374 -2.29 6.49 5.75
N VAL A 375 -3.40 6.68 5.06
CA VAL A 375 -3.51 6.60 3.60
C VAL A 375 -4.12 7.88 3.06
N GLN A 376 -3.67 8.31 1.89
CA GLN A 376 -4.13 9.52 1.24
C GLN A 376 -4.75 9.16 -0.12
N MET A 377 -5.92 9.75 -0.38
CA MET A 377 -6.65 9.69 -1.64
C MET A 377 -6.75 11.11 -2.22
N VAL A 378 -6.77 11.22 -3.53
CA VAL A 378 -6.79 12.47 -4.29
C VAL A 378 -7.86 12.42 -5.36
N VAL A 379 -8.69 13.46 -5.40
CA VAL A 379 -9.61 13.73 -6.51
C VAL A 379 -9.28 15.10 -7.08
N VAL A 380 -9.08 15.18 -8.38
CA VAL A 380 -8.92 16.45 -9.10
C VAL A 380 -10.22 16.72 -9.83
N ALA A 381 -10.87 17.83 -9.49
CA ALA A 381 -12.03 18.34 -10.21
C ALA A 381 -11.55 19.30 -11.30
N GLU A 382 -11.83 19.00 -12.57
CA GLU A 382 -11.40 19.79 -13.73
C GLU A 382 -12.54 20.44 -14.50
#